data_AF-A0A6L3EZT7-F1
#
_entry.id   AF-A0A6L3EZT7-F1
#
_cell.length_a   1.000
_cell.length_b   1.000
_cell.length_c   1.000
_cell.angle_alpha   90.00
_cell.angle_beta   90.00
_cell.angle_gamma   90.00
#
_symmetry.space_group_name_H-M   'P 1'
#
loop_
_entity.id
_entity.type
_entity.pdbx_description
1 polymer ?
#
loop_
_entity_poly.entity_id
_entity_poly.type
_entity_poly.pdbx_seq_one_letter_code
_entity_poly.pdbx_strand_id
1 'polypeptide(L)'
;MFRHDSSHTGRSPYNGPDSPALKWAFATDGPIYSSPAIGADGTIYVGSYDKKLYAFDPADGTKKWDFATGSSVLSSPAIGADGTIYVGSGDGKLYAINPADGTKKWDFATGSTVSSSPVIGADGTIYVGYHDFKL
;
A
#
# COMPACT_ATOMS: atom_id res chain seq x y z
N MET A 1 8.82 2.65 -0.24
CA MET A 1 9.14 4.07 -0.01
C MET A 1 8.01 4.94 -0.57
N PHE A 2 7.33 5.75 0.25
CA PHE A 2 6.26 6.64 -0.21
C PHE A 2 6.86 7.75 -1.11
N ARG A 3 6.25 8.01 -2.27
CA ARG A 3 6.64 9.08 -3.22
C ARG A 3 8.03 8.98 -3.87
N HIS A 4 8.37 7.80 -4.41
CA HIS A 4 9.47 7.58 -5.37
C HIS A 4 10.91 7.71 -4.84
N ASP A 5 11.20 8.62 -3.91
CA ASP A 5 12.53 8.81 -3.32
C ASP A 5 12.47 9.24 -1.85
N SER A 6 13.64 9.28 -1.19
CA SER A 6 13.82 9.74 0.20
C SER A 6 13.54 11.24 0.38
N SER A 7 13.28 11.98 -0.70
CA SER A 7 12.88 13.39 -0.70
C SER A 7 11.38 13.62 -0.92
N HIS A 8 10.57 12.56 -0.98
CA HIS A 8 9.11 12.63 -1.10
C HIS A 8 8.61 13.35 -2.36
N THR A 9 9.35 13.29 -3.48
CA THR A 9 9.03 14.12 -4.65
C THR A 9 7.83 13.62 -5.46
N GLY A 10 7.54 12.31 -5.43
CA GLY A 10 6.46 11.71 -6.20
C GLY A 10 6.62 11.88 -7.72
N ARG A 11 7.84 12.17 -8.20
CA ARG A 11 8.10 12.42 -9.62
C ARG A 11 8.52 11.14 -10.32
N SER A 12 7.83 10.82 -11.41
CA SER A 12 8.30 9.83 -12.39
C SER A 12 9.42 10.45 -13.23
N PRO A 13 10.52 9.73 -13.52
CA PRO A 13 11.54 10.17 -14.48
C PRO A 13 11.09 9.99 -15.94
N TYR A 14 9.95 9.34 -16.17
CA TYR A 14 9.42 9.06 -17.50
C TYR A 14 8.39 10.11 -17.92
N ASN A 15 8.48 10.53 -19.18
CA ASN A 15 7.43 11.32 -19.81
C ASN A 15 6.14 10.47 -19.92
N GLY A 16 5.00 11.10 -19.66
CA GLY A 16 3.70 10.48 -19.92
C GLY A 16 3.46 10.30 -21.43
N PRO A 17 2.48 9.46 -21.83
CA PRO A 17 2.13 9.30 -23.23
C PRO A 17 1.59 10.61 -23.81
N ASP A 18 1.95 10.94 -25.05
CA ASP A 18 1.48 12.14 -25.76
C ASP A 18 -0.04 12.16 -25.97
N SER A 19 -0.67 10.97 -25.98
CA SER A 19 -2.12 10.78 -26.00
C SER A 19 -2.53 9.72 -24.98
N PRO A 20 -2.97 10.11 -23.77
CA PRO A 20 -3.38 9.16 -22.74
C PRO A 20 -4.69 8.46 -23.13
N ALA A 21 -4.73 7.14 -22.94
CA ALA A 21 -5.94 6.32 -23.03
C ALA A 21 -6.06 5.44 -21.79
N LEU A 22 -7.29 5.14 -21.38
CA LEU A 22 -7.55 4.19 -20.29
C LEU A 22 -7.00 2.82 -20.70
N LYS A 23 -5.99 2.33 -19.97
CA LYS A 23 -5.38 1.01 -20.25
C LYS A 23 -6.21 -0.13 -19.68
N TRP A 24 -6.63 0.00 -18.42
CA TRP A 24 -7.48 -0.94 -17.72
C TRP A 24 -8.15 -0.26 -16.53
N ALA A 25 -9.21 -0.87 -16.02
CA ALA A 25 -9.88 -0.46 -14.79
C ALA A 25 -10.31 -1.71 -14.01
N PHE A 26 -10.28 -1.61 -12.69
CA PHE A 26 -10.75 -2.66 -11.77
C PHE A 26 -11.72 -2.05 -10.76
N ALA A 27 -12.89 -2.67 -10.59
CA ALA A 27 -13.89 -2.24 -9.62
C ALA A 27 -13.67 -2.95 -8.28
N THR A 28 -13.40 -2.19 -7.23
CA THR A 28 -13.39 -2.69 -5.85
C THR A 28 -14.76 -2.56 -5.21
N ASP A 29 -15.00 -3.32 -4.14
CA ASP A 29 -16.29 -3.32 -3.43
C ASP A 29 -16.42 -2.15 -2.43
N GLY A 30 -15.41 -1.27 -2.40
CA GLY A 30 -15.37 -0.10 -1.54
C GLY A 30 -14.50 1.02 -2.13
N PRO A 31 -14.65 2.25 -1.62
CA PRO A 31 -13.85 3.40 -2.05
C PRO A 31 -12.34 3.17 -1.88
N ILE A 32 -11.55 3.75 -2.79
CA ILE A 32 -10.09 3.84 -2.66
C ILE A 32 -9.72 5.24 -2.20
N TYR A 33 -9.21 5.35 -0.98
CA TYR A 33 -8.61 6.57 -0.45
C TYR A 33 -7.08 6.50 -0.37
N SER A 34 -6.52 5.29 -0.55
CA SER A 34 -5.07 5.07 -0.53
C SER A 34 -4.43 5.56 -1.83
N SER A 35 -3.15 5.94 -1.75
CA SER A 35 -2.31 6.05 -2.95
C SER A 35 -1.75 4.68 -3.32
N PRO A 36 -1.59 4.36 -4.61
CA PRO A 36 -0.97 3.11 -5.03
C PRO A 36 0.53 3.09 -4.72
N ALA A 37 1.09 1.90 -4.49
CA ALA A 37 2.52 1.64 -4.48
C ALA A 37 2.90 0.67 -5.59
N ILE A 38 4.06 0.86 -6.22
CA ILE A 38 4.52 0.01 -7.34
C ILE A 38 5.76 -0.76 -6.88
N GLY A 39 5.71 -2.10 -6.99
CA GLY A 39 6.82 -2.99 -6.72
C GLY A 39 7.92 -2.91 -7.79
N ALA A 40 9.09 -3.46 -7.49
CA ALA A 40 10.22 -3.47 -8.43
C ALA A 40 9.90 -4.27 -9.72
N ASP A 41 8.97 -5.22 -9.65
CA ASP A 41 8.45 -6.00 -10.78
C ASP A 41 7.29 -5.30 -11.52
N GLY A 42 6.93 -4.09 -11.10
CA GLY A 42 5.79 -3.33 -11.64
C GLY A 42 4.43 -3.70 -11.04
N THR A 43 4.35 -4.66 -10.11
CA THR A 43 3.08 -4.99 -9.43
C THR A 43 2.53 -3.77 -8.70
N ILE A 44 1.24 -3.49 -8.86
CA ILE A 44 0.57 -2.33 -8.27
C ILE A 44 -0.20 -2.78 -7.03
N TYR A 45 0.05 -2.12 -5.89
CA TYR A 45 -0.58 -2.41 -4.61
C TYR A 45 -1.49 -1.26 -4.17
N VAL A 46 -2.73 -1.58 -3.78
CA VAL A 46 -3.75 -0.58 -3.41
C VAL A 46 -4.59 -1.04 -2.22
N GLY A 47 -4.70 -0.19 -1.20
CA GLY A 47 -5.59 -0.41 -0.06
C GLY A 47 -7.00 0.13 -0.32
N SER A 48 -8.02 -0.60 0.11
CA SER A 48 -9.43 -0.28 -0.10
C SER A 48 -10.24 -0.23 1.20
N TYR A 49 -11.30 0.57 1.19
CA TYR A 49 -12.27 0.63 2.29
C TYR A 49 -13.07 -0.66 2.46
N ASP A 50 -13.05 -1.56 1.47
CA ASP A 50 -13.66 -2.90 1.53
C ASP A 50 -12.88 -3.90 2.42
N LYS A 51 -11.89 -3.41 3.18
CA LYS A 51 -11.05 -4.19 4.11
C LYS A 51 -10.05 -5.10 3.41
N LYS A 52 -9.56 -4.69 2.24
CA LYS A 52 -8.55 -5.43 1.50
C LYS A 52 -7.39 -4.58 1.03
N LEU A 53 -6.23 -5.21 0.96
CA LEU A 53 -5.11 -4.81 0.12
C LEU A 53 -5.15 -5.64 -1.16
N TYR A 54 -5.09 -4.99 -2.32
CA TYR A 54 -5.06 -5.65 -3.62
C TYR A 54 -3.67 -5.57 -4.26
N ALA A 55 -3.33 -6.58 -5.04
CA ALA A 55 -2.18 -6.57 -5.95
C ALA A 55 -2.63 -6.82 -7.39
N PHE A 56 -2.18 -5.99 -8.32
CA PHE A 56 -2.56 -6.03 -9.73
C PHE A 56 -1.36 -6.18 -10.65
N ASP A 57 -1.57 -6.91 -11.75
CA ASP A 57 -0.63 -6.94 -12.87
C ASP A 57 -0.67 -5.60 -13.63
N PRO A 58 0.48 -4.94 -13.88
CA PRO A 58 0.53 -3.65 -14.57
C PRO A 58 0.16 -3.73 -16.06
N ALA A 59 0.23 -4.92 -16.67
CA ALA A 59 -0.03 -5.12 -18.10
C ALA A 59 -1.52 -4.95 -18.41
N ASP A 60 -2.41 -5.56 -17.62
CA ASP A 60 -3.84 -5.66 -17.92
C ASP A 60 -4.76 -5.36 -16.73
N GLY A 61 -4.21 -5.08 -15.54
CA GLY A 61 -4.99 -4.80 -14.34
C GLY A 61 -5.60 -6.05 -13.70
N THR A 62 -5.19 -7.25 -14.11
CA THR A 62 -5.66 -8.48 -13.49
C THR A 62 -5.22 -8.56 -12.03
N LYS A 63 -6.14 -8.99 -11.16
CA LYS A 63 -5.85 -9.17 -9.73
C LYS A 63 -4.96 -10.40 -9.55
N LYS A 64 -3.71 -10.18 -9.11
CA LYS A 64 -2.76 -11.25 -8.75
C LYS A 64 -3.19 -11.92 -7.45
N TRP A 65 -3.50 -11.12 -6.43
CA TRP A 65 -4.00 -11.57 -5.13
C TRP A 65 -4.71 -10.43 -4.39
N ASP A 66 -5.46 -10.77 -3.34
CA ASP A 66 -5.92 -9.83 -2.32
C ASP A 66 -5.66 -10.37 -0.92
N PHE A 67 -5.44 -9.46 0.03
CA PHE A 67 -5.24 -9.75 1.43
C PHE A 67 -6.33 -9.05 2.26
N ALA A 68 -7.10 -9.83 3.02
CA ALA A 68 -8.15 -9.31 3.89
C ALA A 68 -7.59 -8.84 5.24
N THR A 69 -7.97 -7.62 5.63
CA THR A 69 -7.72 -7.04 6.95
C THR A 69 -8.99 -7.10 7.82
N GLY A 70 -8.87 -6.77 9.11
CA GLY A 70 -10.00 -6.73 10.02
C GLY A 70 -10.91 -5.50 9.83
N SER A 71 -10.39 -4.43 9.24
CA SER A 71 -11.13 -3.20 8.94
C SER A 71 -10.60 -2.50 7.69
N SER A 72 -11.14 -1.33 7.36
CA SER A 72 -10.80 -0.58 6.14
C SER A 72 -9.30 -0.29 6.02
N VAL A 73 -8.78 -0.36 4.80
CA VAL A 73 -7.39 -0.04 4.48
C VAL A 73 -7.34 1.34 3.86
N LEU A 74 -7.24 2.34 4.74
CA LEU A 74 -7.08 3.75 4.38
C LEU A 74 -5.64 4.14 4.04
N SER A 75 -4.69 3.38 4.58
CA SER A 75 -3.26 3.64 4.50
C SER A 75 -2.73 3.38 3.08
N SER A 76 -1.82 4.23 2.59
CA SER A 76 -1.07 3.94 1.36
C SER A 76 -0.01 2.88 1.66
N PRO A 77 0.11 1.80 0.86
CA PRO A 77 1.10 0.75 1.12
C PRO A 77 2.53 1.30 1.02
N ALA A 78 3.44 0.76 1.85
CA ALA A 78 4.87 1.00 1.75
C ALA A 78 5.60 -0.30 1.43
N ILE A 79 6.51 -0.25 0.46
CA ILE A 79 7.32 -1.40 0.07
C ILE A 79 8.73 -1.24 0.65
N GLY A 80 9.18 -2.25 1.39
CA GLY A 80 10.54 -2.38 1.92
C GLY A 80 11.56 -2.73 0.85
N ALA A 81 12.84 -2.57 1.16
CA ALA A 81 13.94 -2.90 0.23
C ALA A 81 13.96 -4.41 -0.14
N ASP A 82 13.43 -5.26 0.73
CA ASP A 82 13.26 -6.70 0.53
C ASP A 82 11.96 -7.06 -0.22
N GLY A 83 11.19 -6.06 -0.65
CA GLY A 83 9.89 -6.23 -1.30
C GLY A 83 8.72 -6.45 -0.35
N THR A 84 8.92 -6.51 0.97
CA THR A 84 7.81 -6.65 1.92
C THR A 84 6.86 -5.48 1.81
N ILE A 85 5.56 -5.77 1.78
CA ILE A 85 4.52 -4.75 1.73
C ILE A 85 4.01 -4.49 3.14
N TYR A 86 4.03 -3.24 3.54
CA TYR A 86 3.53 -2.77 4.83
C TYR A 86 2.29 -1.93 4.63
N VAL A 87 1.24 -2.23 5.38
CA VAL A 87 -0.01 -1.49 5.29
C VAL A 87 -0.71 -1.39 6.65
N GLY A 88 -1.15 -0.19 6.98
CA GLY A 88 -1.97 0.08 8.15
C GLY A 88 -3.46 -0.18 7.88
N SER A 89 -4.16 -0.69 8.88
CA SER A 89 -5.60 -0.96 8.83
C SER A 89 -6.34 -0.23 9.93
N GLY A 90 -7.63 0.05 9.68
CA GLY A 90 -8.56 0.63 10.63
C GLY A 90 -8.78 -0.21 11.90
N ASP A 91 -8.41 -1.49 11.88
CA ASP A 91 -8.47 -2.41 13.03
C ASP A 91 -7.32 -2.18 14.04
N GLY A 92 -6.49 -1.18 13.79
CA GLY A 92 -5.38 -0.81 14.65
C GLY A 92 -4.17 -1.72 14.52
N LYS A 93 -4.01 -2.39 13.36
CA LYS A 93 -2.84 -3.20 13.05
C LYS A 93 -2.04 -2.64 11.89
N LEU A 94 -0.72 -2.85 11.98
CA LEU A 94 0.21 -2.82 10.87
C LEU A 94 0.43 -4.24 10.39
N TYR A 95 0.25 -4.48 9.10
CA TYR A 95 0.47 -5.78 8.47
C TYR A 95 1.74 -5.75 7.62
N ALA A 96 2.51 -6.84 7.67
CA ALA A 96 3.58 -7.12 6.73
C ALA A 96 3.18 -8.32 5.86
N ILE A 97 3.27 -8.14 4.55
CA ILE A 97 2.70 -9.06 3.55
C ILE A 97 3.77 -9.46 2.53
N ASN A 98 3.78 -10.74 2.17
CA ASN A 98 4.61 -11.30 1.12
C ASN A 98 4.14 -10.78 -0.26
N PRO A 99 5.01 -10.16 -1.06
CA PRO A 99 4.61 -9.60 -2.35
C PRO A 99 4.26 -10.67 -3.39
N ALA A 100 4.82 -11.87 -3.25
CA ALA A 100 4.68 -12.95 -4.23
C ALA A 100 3.26 -13.56 -4.25
N ASP A 101 2.65 -13.74 -3.08
CA ASP A 101 1.41 -14.50 -2.91
C ASP A 101 0.36 -13.81 -2.02
N GLY A 102 0.68 -12.63 -1.48
CA GLY A 102 -0.22 -11.88 -0.60
C GLY A 102 -0.36 -12.47 0.80
N THR A 103 0.46 -13.46 1.18
CA THR A 103 0.38 -14.08 2.51
C THR A 103 0.95 -13.16 3.59
N LYS A 104 0.37 -13.20 4.79
CA LYS A 104 0.86 -12.42 5.93
C LYS A 104 2.21 -12.96 6.41
N LYS A 105 3.25 -12.10 6.43
CA LYS A 105 4.51 -12.35 7.14
C LYS A 105 4.31 -12.21 8.65
N TRP A 106 3.71 -11.10 9.08
CA TRP A 106 3.38 -10.81 10.48
C TRP A 106 2.36 -9.66 10.58
N ASP A 107 1.79 -9.48 11.79
CA ASP A 107 1.04 -8.27 12.14
C ASP A 107 1.49 -7.71 13.49
N PHE A 108 1.32 -6.41 13.67
CA PHE A 108 1.66 -5.69 14.90
C PHE A 108 0.47 -4.83 15.34
N ALA A 109 0.06 -4.95 16.60
CA ALA A 109 -1.02 -4.16 17.17
C ALA A 109 -0.49 -2.79 17.64
N THR A 110 -1.04 -1.72 17.09
CA THR A 110 -0.62 -0.33 17.37
C THR A 110 -1.46 0.37 18.46
N GLY A 111 -2.45 -0.32 19.01
CA GLY A 111 -3.30 0.18 20.11
C GLY A 111 -4.45 1.11 19.68
N SER A 112 -4.45 1.60 18.43
CA SER A 112 -5.57 2.33 17.82
C SER A 112 -5.44 2.34 16.28
N THR A 113 -6.44 2.86 15.57
CA THR A 113 -6.50 2.90 14.10
C THR A 113 -5.24 3.47 13.46
N VAL A 114 -4.67 2.72 12.50
CA VAL A 114 -3.57 3.18 11.63
C VAL A 114 -4.15 3.67 10.32
N SER A 115 -4.48 4.96 10.26
CA SER A 115 -4.92 5.63 9.03
C SER A 115 -3.76 6.24 8.24
N SER A 116 -2.59 6.43 8.85
CA SER A 116 -1.42 7.04 8.20
C SER A 116 -0.67 6.03 7.31
N SER A 117 0.05 6.55 6.32
CA SER A 117 0.89 5.72 5.44
C SER A 117 2.22 5.38 6.13
N PRO A 118 2.63 4.11 6.24
CA PRO A 118 3.93 3.73 6.81
C PRO A 118 5.11 4.37 6.06
N VAL A 119 6.14 4.73 6.80
CA VAL A 119 7.44 5.18 6.28
C VAL A 119 8.52 4.22 6.77
N ILE A 120 9.46 3.88 5.91
CA ILE A 120 10.55 2.95 6.22
C ILE A 120 11.84 3.75 6.25
N GLY A 121 12.50 3.77 7.41
CA GLY A 121 13.82 4.36 7.61
C GLY A 121 14.90 3.60 6.84
N ALA A 122 16.05 4.27 6.61
CA ALA A 122 17.19 3.66 5.91
C ALA A 122 17.78 2.43 6.65
N ASP A 123 17.51 2.31 7.94
CA ASP A 123 17.87 1.20 8.82
C ASP A 123 16.83 0.06 8.80
N GLY A 124 15.74 0.20 8.03
CA GLY A 124 14.64 -0.74 7.98
C GLY A 124 13.58 -0.55 9.08
N THR A 125 13.72 0.46 9.95
CA THR A 125 12.71 0.78 10.96
C THR A 125 11.43 1.31 10.30
N ILE A 126 10.26 0.79 10.70
CA ILE A 126 8.97 1.20 10.15
C ILE A 126 8.28 2.18 11.10
N TYR A 127 8.02 3.39 10.62
CA TYR A 127 7.29 4.43 11.32
C TYR A 127 5.85 4.49 10.83
N VAL A 128 4.90 4.41 11.77
CA VAL A 128 3.46 4.58 11.51
C VAL A 128 2.90 5.55 12.53
N GLY A 129 2.15 6.54 12.06
CA GLY A 129 1.30 7.35 12.94
C GLY A 129 -0.03 6.62 13.20
N TYR A 130 -0.45 6.56 14.45
CA TYR A 130 -1.77 6.06 14.84
C TYR A 130 -2.52 7.16 15.61
N HIS A 131 -3.85 7.18 15.50
CA HIS A 131 -4.68 8.16 16.22
C HIS A 131 -4.99 7.65 17.63
N ASP A 132 -4.41 8.22 18.68
CA ASP A 132 -4.75 7.85 20.07
C ASP A 132 -5.40 8.94 20.92
N PHE A 133 -5.71 10.11 20.37
CA PHE A 133 -6.40 11.21 21.06
C PHE A 133 -5.78 11.61 22.40
N LYS A 134 -4.52 11.30 22.66
CA LYS A 134 -3.82 11.70 23.90
C LYS A 134 -2.80 12.80 23.60
N LEU A 135 -2.82 13.82 24.46
CA LEU A 135 -1.90 14.96 24.50
C LEU A 135 -0.51 14.53 24.98
#